data_AF-A0A5S8WF87-F1
#
_entry.id   AF-A0A5S8WF87-F1
#
_cell.length_a   1.000
_cell.length_b   1.000
_cell.length_c   1.000
_cell.angle_alpha   90.00
_cell.angle_beta   90.00
_cell.angle_gamma   90.00
#
_symmetry.space_group_name_H-M   'P 1'
#
loop_
_entity.id
_entity.type
_entity.pdbx_description
1 polymer ?
#
loop_
_entity_poly.entity_id
_entity_poly.type
_entity_poly.pdbx_seq_one_letter_code
_entity_poly.pdbx_strand_id
1 'polypeptide(L)'
;KLPTNLAYERSIDPSDVCFFVVWPDDRKTPLTYNSRTLLGQMEAKSLAYDVSGQPIKSATAEALAQGNPHQVDFCHVPYGASHIECSFSVSFSSELRQPYKCNSSKVKQTLVQLVELYETKIGWTELATRYLMNICNGKWLWKNTRKAYCWNIVLTPWPWNGEKVGFEDIRTNYTSRQDFKNNKNWSAIVEMIKTAFSSTDGLAIFEVRATLHLPTNAMVRPSQVFTEKEAAAAAAAATQNSRVFQSTTIDGERSPILGAFKTGAAIATIDDWYPEATEPLRVGRFGVHREDVTCYRHPSTGKDFFSILQQAEHYIEVLSANKTPAQETINDMHFLMANLIKGGMFQHKGD
;
A
#
# COMPACT_ATOMS: atom_id res chain seq x y z
N LYS A 1 2.39 -29.38 -6.97
CA LYS A 1 1.83 -29.02 -8.31
C LYS A 1 0.75 -27.96 -8.10
N LEU A 2 0.72 -26.91 -8.93
CA LEU A 2 -0.34 -25.90 -8.84
C LEU A 2 -1.67 -26.49 -9.31
N PRO A 3 -2.75 -26.31 -8.54
CA PRO A 3 -4.10 -26.72 -8.97
C PRO A 3 -4.60 -25.77 -10.07
N THR A 4 -5.63 -26.17 -10.82
CA THR A 4 -6.18 -25.28 -11.84
C THR A 4 -6.85 -24.08 -11.19
N ASN A 5 -7.57 -24.29 -10.09
CA ASN A 5 -8.29 -23.23 -9.38
C ASN A 5 -7.75 -23.17 -7.95
N LEU A 6 -7.14 -22.04 -7.60
CA LEU A 6 -6.71 -21.69 -6.25
C LEU A 6 -6.91 -20.19 -6.04
N ALA A 7 -7.58 -19.83 -4.97
CA ALA A 7 -7.74 -18.43 -4.57
C ALA A 7 -7.76 -18.31 -3.06
N TYR A 8 -7.29 -17.17 -2.57
CA TYR A 8 -7.40 -16.75 -1.19
C TYR A 8 -8.06 -15.37 -1.13
N GLU A 9 -8.92 -15.16 -0.14
CA GLU A 9 -9.33 -13.82 0.25
C GLU A 9 -8.16 -13.12 0.95
N ARG A 10 -8.24 -11.79 1.00
CA ARG A 10 -7.23 -10.95 1.66
C ARG A 10 -7.53 -10.90 3.16
N SER A 11 -6.48 -10.89 3.96
CA SER A 11 -6.55 -10.87 5.43
C SER A 11 -6.22 -9.52 6.05
N ILE A 12 -5.92 -8.50 5.22
CA ILE A 12 -5.66 -7.14 5.66
C ILE A 12 -6.47 -6.18 4.79
N ASP A 13 -7.49 -5.59 5.38
CA ASP A 13 -8.51 -4.83 4.67
C ASP A 13 -8.59 -3.39 5.20
N PRO A 14 -7.79 -2.47 4.63
CA PRO A 14 -7.90 -1.06 4.96
C PRO A 14 -9.04 -0.38 4.17
N SER A 15 -9.66 0.61 4.79
CA SER A 15 -10.61 1.53 4.16
C SER A 15 -9.90 2.65 3.39
N ASP A 16 -10.69 3.49 2.71
CA ASP A 16 -10.22 4.77 2.21
C ASP A 16 -9.72 5.66 3.35
N VAL A 17 -8.75 6.53 3.04
CA VAL A 17 -8.34 7.61 3.94
C VAL A 17 -9.17 8.85 3.65
N CYS A 18 -9.91 9.30 4.66
CA CYS A 18 -10.62 10.57 4.66
C CYS A 18 -9.72 11.69 5.16
N PHE A 19 -9.76 12.85 4.49
CA PHE A 19 -9.00 14.03 4.85
C PHE A 19 -9.90 15.09 5.51
N PHE A 20 -9.46 15.60 6.65
CA PHE A 20 -10.10 16.69 7.37
C PHE A 20 -9.10 17.81 7.61
N VAL A 21 -9.61 19.03 7.65
CA VAL A 21 -8.91 20.21 8.15
C VAL A 21 -9.32 20.40 9.60
N VAL A 22 -8.34 20.63 10.47
CA VAL A 22 -8.60 21.02 11.87
C VAL A 22 -8.21 22.47 12.06
N TRP A 23 -9.17 23.26 12.55
CA TRP A 23 -9.04 24.68 12.79
C TRP A 23 -8.51 24.96 14.21
N PRO A 24 -8.03 26.19 14.51
CA PRO A 24 -7.50 26.53 15.84
C PRO A 24 -8.52 26.42 16.99
N ASP A 25 -9.81 26.41 16.68
CA ASP A 25 -10.93 26.21 17.62
C ASP A 25 -11.32 24.72 17.77
N ASP A 26 -10.45 23.79 17.34
CA ASP A 26 -10.66 22.33 17.30
C ASP A 26 -11.82 21.85 16.42
N ARG A 27 -12.49 22.77 15.70
CA ARG A 27 -13.52 22.39 14.73
C ARG A 27 -12.86 21.64 13.58
N LYS A 28 -13.52 20.56 13.15
CA LYS A 28 -13.10 19.75 12.01
C LYS A 28 -14.04 19.96 10.84
N THR A 29 -13.48 20.10 9.65
CA THR A 29 -14.24 20.19 8.40
C THR A 29 -13.63 19.28 7.33
N PRO A 30 -14.42 18.75 6.39
CA PRO A 30 -13.89 18.00 5.26
C PRO A 30 -12.88 18.83 4.46
N LEU A 31 -11.78 18.23 4.00
CA LEU A 31 -10.84 18.91 3.11
C LEU A 31 -11.43 18.92 1.69
N THR A 32 -11.52 20.09 1.06
CA THR A 32 -12.04 20.22 -0.31
C THR A 32 -10.92 20.44 -1.33
N TYR A 33 -11.25 20.34 -2.61
CA TYR A 33 -10.34 20.67 -3.70
C TYR A 33 -11.09 21.33 -4.86
N ASN A 34 -10.36 22.07 -5.68
CA ASN A 34 -10.94 22.82 -6.80
C ASN A 34 -10.28 22.42 -8.11
N SER A 35 -11.05 22.44 -9.19
CA SER A 35 -10.49 22.36 -10.53
C SER A 35 -9.86 23.71 -10.89
N ARG A 36 -8.64 23.69 -11.44
CA ARG A 36 -7.88 24.89 -11.80
C ARG A 36 -7.27 24.72 -13.19
N THR A 37 -7.49 25.71 -14.05
CA THR A 37 -6.80 25.82 -15.33
C THR A 37 -5.49 26.60 -15.15
N LEU A 38 -4.42 26.09 -15.73
CA LEU A 38 -3.08 26.68 -15.75
C LEU A 38 -2.54 26.72 -17.17
N LEU A 39 -1.58 27.60 -17.43
CA LEU A 39 -0.90 27.71 -18.72
C LEU A 39 0.51 27.13 -18.59
N GLY A 40 0.73 25.97 -19.18
CA GLY A 40 2.05 25.34 -19.29
C GLY A 40 2.80 25.80 -20.54
N GLN A 41 4.02 25.29 -20.70
CA GLN A 41 4.85 25.47 -21.89
C GLN A 41 4.80 24.21 -22.78
N MET A 42 5.24 24.34 -24.04
CA MET A 42 5.37 23.20 -24.95
C MET A 42 6.61 22.35 -24.61
N GLU A 43 6.54 21.57 -23.53
CA GLU A 43 7.68 20.79 -23.02
C GLU A 43 7.73 19.32 -23.51
N ALA A 44 6.69 18.84 -24.20
CA ALA A 44 6.66 17.45 -24.65
C ALA A 44 7.63 17.22 -25.83
N LYS A 45 8.53 16.23 -25.71
CA LYS A 45 9.51 15.89 -26.73
C LYS A 45 8.89 15.67 -28.12
N SER A 46 7.72 15.03 -28.17
CA SER A 46 6.99 14.75 -29.40
C SER A 46 6.48 15.99 -30.14
N LEU A 47 6.46 17.16 -29.49
CA LEU A 47 6.12 18.42 -30.14
C LEU A 47 7.28 18.97 -30.97
N ALA A 48 8.52 18.62 -30.62
CA ALA A 48 9.72 19.13 -31.28
C ALA A 48 10.41 18.06 -32.15
N TYR A 49 10.29 16.78 -31.80
CA TYR A 49 11.02 15.68 -32.44
C TYR A 49 10.08 14.54 -32.87
N ASP A 50 10.37 13.94 -34.03
CA ASP A 50 9.72 12.72 -34.48
C ASP A 50 10.23 11.47 -33.73
N VAL A 51 9.68 10.30 -34.06
CA VAL A 51 10.08 9.01 -33.45
C VAL A 51 11.54 8.65 -33.71
N SER A 52 12.14 9.20 -34.76
CA SER A 52 13.55 9.02 -35.12
C SER A 52 14.46 10.04 -34.42
N GLY A 53 13.89 10.99 -33.67
CA GLY A 53 14.62 12.05 -32.99
C GLY A 53 15.03 13.22 -33.87
N GLN A 54 14.44 13.36 -35.06
CA GLN A 54 14.69 14.52 -35.93
C GLN A 54 13.70 15.66 -35.63
N PRO A 55 14.14 16.93 -35.68
CA PRO A 55 13.24 18.06 -35.48
C PRO A 55 12.11 18.09 -36.51
N ILE A 56 10.87 18.29 -36.05
CA ILE A 56 9.71 18.40 -36.93
C ILE A 56 9.65 19.83 -37.50
N LYS A 57 9.47 19.96 -38.82
CA LYS A 57 9.47 21.28 -39.51
C LYS A 57 8.43 22.27 -38.99
N SER A 58 7.29 21.79 -38.49
CA SER A 58 6.22 22.63 -37.93
C SER A 58 6.52 23.14 -36.52
N ALA A 59 7.54 22.61 -35.84
CA ALA A 59 7.97 23.03 -34.51
C ALA A 59 8.86 24.28 -34.60
N THR A 60 8.33 25.36 -35.15
CA THR A 60 9.04 26.64 -35.23
C THR A 60 9.24 27.23 -33.83
N ALA A 61 10.19 28.15 -33.68
CA ALA A 61 10.40 28.87 -32.42
C ALA A 61 9.12 29.58 -31.94
N GLU A 62 8.36 30.16 -32.86
CA GLU A 62 7.07 30.80 -32.56
C GLU A 62 6.02 29.78 -32.10
N ALA A 63 5.95 28.60 -32.72
CA ALA A 63 4.99 27.56 -32.36
C ALA A 63 5.28 26.95 -30.97
N LEU A 64 6.57 26.72 -30.64
CA LEU A 64 6.97 26.19 -29.34
C LEU A 64 6.87 27.23 -28.19
N ALA A 65 6.89 28.53 -28.52
CA ALA A 65 6.70 29.59 -27.54
C ALA A 65 5.23 29.83 -27.14
N GLN A 66 4.26 29.18 -27.81
CA GLN A 66 2.85 29.31 -27.47
C GLN A 66 2.53 28.62 -26.13
N GLY A 67 1.60 29.21 -25.38
CA GLY A 67 1.12 28.64 -24.13
C GLY A 67 0.26 27.39 -24.34
N ASN A 68 0.39 26.41 -23.44
CA ASN A 68 -0.33 25.15 -23.47
C ASN A 68 -1.31 25.06 -22.28
N PRO A 69 -2.61 25.33 -22.47
CA PRO A 69 -3.57 25.31 -21.37
C PRO A 69 -3.82 23.88 -20.87
N HIS A 70 -3.80 23.70 -19.55
CA HIS A 70 -4.10 22.44 -18.88
C HIS A 70 -5.08 22.67 -17.74
N GLN A 71 -6.01 21.74 -17.54
CA GLN A 71 -6.89 21.72 -16.38
C GLN A 71 -6.49 20.60 -15.44
N VAL A 72 -6.39 20.89 -14.14
CA VAL A 72 -6.03 19.92 -13.09
C VAL A 72 -6.90 20.11 -11.86
N ASP A 73 -7.11 19.05 -11.08
CA ASP A 73 -7.60 19.19 -9.70
C ASP A 73 -6.45 19.63 -8.78
N PHE A 74 -6.72 20.59 -7.89
CA PHE A 74 -5.75 21.15 -6.96
C PHE A 74 -6.32 21.16 -5.52
N CYS A 75 -5.63 20.47 -4.62
CA CYS A 75 -5.99 20.35 -3.21
C CYS A 75 -4.84 20.88 -2.34
N HIS A 76 -5.15 21.75 -1.38
CA HIS A 76 -4.14 22.34 -0.50
C HIS A 76 -4.71 22.63 0.88
N VAL A 77 -3.83 22.79 1.86
CA VAL A 77 -4.19 23.22 3.21
C VAL A 77 -4.76 24.64 3.15
N PRO A 78 -5.95 24.91 3.70
CA PRO A 78 -6.49 26.26 3.74
C PRO A 78 -5.67 27.14 4.70
N TYR A 79 -5.60 28.44 4.41
CA TYR A 79 -4.89 29.38 5.27
C TYR A 79 -5.58 29.47 6.64
N GLY A 80 -4.79 29.49 7.73
CA GLY A 80 -5.28 29.58 9.10
C GLY A 80 -5.62 28.23 9.76
N ALA A 81 -5.53 27.10 9.04
CA ALA A 81 -5.68 25.78 9.63
C ALA A 81 -4.49 25.40 10.50
N SER A 82 -4.74 24.63 11.57
CA SER A 82 -3.70 24.13 12.49
C SER A 82 -2.96 22.94 11.90
N HIS A 83 -3.69 21.97 11.33
CA HIS A 83 -3.15 20.74 10.75
C HIS A 83 -4.20 20.04 9.86
N ILE A 84 -3.76 18.98 9.18
CA ILE A 84 -4.64 18.04 8.48
C ILE A 84 -4.79 16.77 9.32
N GLU A 85 -6.02 16.31 9.53
CA GLU A 85 -6.32 14.99 10.11
C GLU A 85 -6.61 14.02 8.97
N CYS A 86 -5.92 12.88 8.95
CA CYS A 86 -6.17 11.78 8.02
C CYS A 86 -6.67 10.57 8.80
N SER A 87 -7.82 10.01 8.43
CA SER A 87 -8.45 8.92 9.18
C SER A 87 -8.82 7.75 8.26
N PHE A 88 -8.52 6.53 8.69
CA PHE A 88 -8.94 5.28 8.04
C PHE A 88 -9.07 4.16 9.06
N SER A 89 -9.68 3.03 8.68
CA SER A 89 -9.73 1.82 9.48
C SER A 89 -9.04 0.67 8.76
N VAL A 90 -8.47 -0.28 9.49
CA VAL A 90 -7.92 -1.51 8.94
C VAL A 90 -8.28 -2.70 9.81
N SER A 91 -8.78 -3.77 9.18
CA SER A 91 -9.00 -5.06 9.84
C SER A 91 -7.93 -6.08 9.44
N PHE A 92 -7.45 -6.82 10.42
CA PHE A 92 -6.63 -8.02 10.30
C PHE A 92 -7.50 -9.23 10.62
N SER A 93 -7.53 -10.21 9.73
CA SER A 93 -8.41 -11.38 9.80
C SER A 93 -7.70 -12.68 9.36
N SER A 94 -8.38 -13.82 9.42
CA SER A 94 -7.75 -15.16 9.33
C SER A 94 -7.95 -15.92 8.00
N GLU A 95 -8.29 -15.23 6.90
CA GLU A 95 -8.58 -15.85 5.59
C GLU A 95 -7.40 -16.64 5.02
N LEU A 96 -6.16 -16.33 5.42
CA LEU A 96 -4.98 -17.13 5.07
C LEU A 96 -5.05 -18.59 5.53
N ARG A 97 -5.90 -18.93 6.52
CA ARG A 97 -5.97 -20.29 7.09
C ARG A 97 -6.52 -21.32 6.11
N GLN A 98 -7.38 -20.91 5.18
CA GLN A 98 -7.98 -21.82 4.22
C GLN A 98 -8.11 -21.17 2.84
N PRO A 99 -7.77 -21.89 1.75
CA PRO A 99 -8.09 -21.41 0.43
C PRO A 99 -9.58 -21.16 0.26
N TYR A 100 -9.94 -19.98 -0.25
CA TYR A 100 -11.31 -19.63 -0.65
C TYR A 100 -11.83 -20.54 -1.77
N LYS A 101 -10.98 -20.84 -2.75
CA LYS A 101 -11.23 -21.84 -3.80
C LYS A 101 -10.03 -22.75 -3.91
N CYS A 102 -10.26 -24.06 -4.01
CA CYS A 102 -9.26 -25.04 -4.38
C CYS A 102 -9.91 -26.28 -5.00
N ASN A 103 -9.51 -26.68 -6.20
CA ASN A 103 -10.05 -27.89 -6.84
C ASN A 103 -9.21 -29.16 -6.60
N SER A 104 -8.24 -29.13 -5.69
CA SER A 104 -7.45 -30.28 -5.30
C SER A 104 -7.41 -30.42 -3.78
N SER A 105 -8.03 -31.48 -3.25
CA SER A 105 -8.04 -31.76 -1.81
C SER A 105 -6.63 -31.89 -1.24
N LYS A 106 -5.73 -32.58 -1.97
CA LYS A 106 -4.32 -32.72 -1.58
C LYS A 106 -3.65 -31.36 -1.42
N VAL A 107 -3.77 -30.46 -2.41
CA VAL A 107 -3.17 -29.11 -2.32
C VAL A 107 -3.77 -28.31 -1.17
N LYS A 108 -5.10 -28.37 -0.96
CA LYS A 108 -5.74 -27.70 0.18
C LYS A 108 -5.14 -28.16 1.50
N GLN A 109 -5.04 -29.47 1.71
CA GLN A 109 -4.46 -30.06 2.93
C GLN A 109 -2.99 -29.65 3.11
N THR A 110 -2.18 -29.70 2.04
CA THR A 110 -0.78 -29.25 2.07
C THR A 110 -0.65 -27.79 2.52
N LEU A 111 -1.50 -26.89 1.99
CA LEU A 111 -1.41 -25.47 2.34
C LEU A 111 -1.86 -25.19 3.77
N VAL A 112 -2.94 -25.83 4.23
CA VAL A 112 -3.40 -25.72 5.63
C VAL A 112 -2.30 -26.21 6.58
N GLN A 113 -1.74 -27.39 6.31
CA GLN A 113 -0.64 -27.94 7.11
C GLN A 113 0.60 -27.03 7.10
N LEU A 114 0.95 -26.45 5.95
CA LEU A 114 2.10 -25.54 5.84
C LEU A 114 1.89 -24.27 6.69
N VAL A 115 0.68 -23.72 6.69
CA VAL A 115 0.32 -22.55 7.53
C VAL A 115 0.42 -22.90 9.01
N GLU A 116 -0.10 -24.05 9.44
CA GLU A 116 0.00 -24.53 10.83
C GLU A 116 1.46 -24.77 11.26
N LEU A 117 2.29 -25.35 10.39
CA LEU A 117 3.71 -25.55 10.66
C LEU A 117 4.48 -24.24 10.73
N TYR A 118 4.19 -23.29 9.84
CA TYR A 118 4.78 -21.96 9.89
C TYR A 118 4.43 -21.25 11.21
N GLU A 119 3.16 -21.30 11.62
CA GLU A 119 2.67 -20.74 12.89
C GLU A 119 3.41 -21.31 14.10
N THR A 120 3.58 -22.63 14.16
CA THR A 120 4.17 -23.31 15.33
C THR A 120 5.69 -23.24 15.36
N LYS A 121 6.37 -23.21 14.21
CA LYS A 121 7.85 -23.27 14.13
C LYS A 121 8.52 -21.91 13.97
N ILE A 122 7.88 -20.96 13.29
CA ILE A 122 8.43 -19.62 13.00
C ILE A 122 7.58 -18.54 13.69
N GLY A 123 6.26 -18.61 13.52
CA GLY A 123 5.30 -17.69 14.08
C GLY A 123 5.09 -16.39 13.29
N TRP A 124 4.10 -15.62 13.72
CA TRP A 124 3.60 -14.43 13.02
C TRP A 124 4.32 -13.14 13.38
N THR A 125 5.25 -13.17 14.33
CA THR A 125 5.89 -11.97 14.92
C THR A 125 6.55 -11.07 13.86
N GLU A 126 7.25 -11.64 12.89
CA GLU A 126 7.94 -10.87 11.85
C GLU A 126 6.96 -10.12 10.94
N LEU A 127 5.94 -10.81 10.41
CA LEU A 127 4.94 -10.22 9.52
C LEU A 127 4.07 -9.21 10.25
N ALA A 128 3.57 -9.54 11.45
CA ALA A 128 2.78 -8.63 12.27
C ALA A 128 3.55 -7.34 12.59
N THR A 129 4.83 -7.46 12.95
CA THR A 129 5.69 -6.30 13.21
C THR A 129 5.82 -5.40 11.97
N ARG A 130 6.10 -5.98 10.80
CA ARG A 130 6.31 -5.22 9.55
C ARG A 130 5.04 -4.50 9.10
N TYR A 131 3.89 -5.17 9.12
CA TYR A 131 2.62 -4.53 8.78
C TYR A 131 2.27 -3.40 9.74
N LEU A 132 2.39 -3.63 11.05
CA LEU A 132 2.08 -2.62 12.06
C LEU A 132 3.05 -1.42 11.99
N MET A 133 4.34 -1.66 11.75
CA MET A 133 5.32 -0.59 11.54
C MET A 133 4.91 0.34 10.39
N ASN A 134 4.48 -0.21 9.26
CA ASN A 134 4.05 0.59 8.10
C ASN A 134 2.76 1.40 8.39
N ILE A 135 1.92 0.94 9.31
CA ILE A 135 0.77 1.68 9.81
C ILE A 135 1.25 2.83 10.72
N CYS A 136 2.05 2.50 11.73
CA CYS A 136 2.51 3.43 12.77
C CYS A 136 3.49 4.49 12.27
N ASN A 137 4.24 4.24 11.19
CA ASN A 137 5.15 5.22 10.60
C ASN A 137 4.48 6.14 9.56
N GLY A 138 3.21 5.92 9.23
CA GLY A 138 2.50 6.71 8.23
C GLY A 138 2.85 6.39 6.78
N LYS A 139 3.39 5.20 6.45
CA LYS A 139 3.67 4.78 5.05
C LYS A 139 2.43 4.93 4.15
N TRP A 140 1.25 4.71 4.72
CA TRP A 140 -0.06 4.87 4.09
C TRP A 140 -0.42 6.30 3.69
N LEU A 141 0.25 7.33 4.23
CA LEU A 141 0.10 8.73 3.80
C LEU A 141 0.86 9.04 2.50
N TRP A 142 1.68 8.11 2.00
CA TRP A 142 2.46 8.25 0.77
C TRP A 142 3.27 9.55 0.72
N LYS A 143 2.97 10.44 -0.24
CA LYS A 143 3.76 11.64 -0.51
C LYS A 143 3.52 12.75 0.51
N ASN A 144 2.52 12.62 1.38
CA ASN A 144 2.11 13.69 2.30
C ASN A 144 3.07 13.82 3.51
N THR A 145 3.85 12.78 3.84
CA THR A 145 4.86 12.85 4.92
C THR A 145 6.13 13.58 4.50
N ARG A 146 6.48 13.57 3.21
CA ARG A 146 7.80 13.99 2.70
C ARG A 146 8.17 15.45 3.00
N LYS A 147 7.18 16.35 3.00
CA LYS A 147 7.38 17.81 3.21
C LYS A 147 6.57 18.36 4.40
N ALA A 148 6.15 17.49 5.32
CA ALA A 148 5.55 17.90 6.59
C ALA A 148 6.60 18.45 7.56
N TYR A 149 6.17 19.14 8.61
CA TYR A 149 7.04 19.44 9.75
C TYR A 149 7.20 18.19 10.63
N CYS A 150 6.08 17.61 11.05
CA CYS A 150 5.98 16.38 11.81
C CYS A 150 4.60 15.73 11.58
N TRP A 151 4.43 14.50 12.05
CA TRP A 151 3.13 13.84 12.12
C TRP A 151 3.07 12.88 13.30
N ASN A 152 1.87 12.74 13.85
CA ASN A 152 1.58 11.85 14.98
C ASN A 152 0.56 10.81 14.50
N ILE A 153 0.70 9.57 14.95
CA ILE A 153 -0.24 8.48 14.65
C ILE A 153 -0.90 8.02 15.93
N VAL A 154 -2.23 7.97 15.93
CA VAL A 154 -3.02 7.41 17.03
C VAL A 154 -3.87 6.27 16.47
N LEU A 155 -3.82 5.11 17.12
CA LEU A 155 -4.64 3.96 16.79
C LEU A 155 -5.58 3.64 17.95
N THR A 156 -6.79 3.24 17.61
CA THR A 156 -7.78 2.67 18.52
C THR A 156 -7.93 1.19 18.15
N PRO A 157 -7.26 0.28 18.87
CA PRO A 157 -7.39 -1.16 18.63
C PRO A 157 -8.77 -1.67 19.06
N TRP A 158 -9.21 -2.77 18.45
CA TRP A 158 -10.38 -3.53 18.86
C TRP A 158 -10.15 -5.03 18.59
N PRO A 159 -10.50 -5.93 19.53
CA PRO A 159 -10.95 -5.64 20.90
C PRO A 159 -9.81 -5.09 21.77
N TRP A 160 -10.07 -4.05 22.57
CA TRP A 160 -9.06 -3.41 23.42
C TRP A 160 -9.71 -2.82 24.67
N ASN A 161 -9.09 -3.06 25.82
CA ASN A 161 -9.56 -2.60 27.14
C ASN A 161 -8.73 -1.45 27.71
N GLY A 162 -7.77 -0.92 26.95
CA GLY A 162 -6.94 0.22 27.35
C GLY A 162 -7.30 1.51 26.61
N GLU A 163 -6.50 2.55 26.85
CA GLU A 163 -6.58 3.80 26.10
C GLU A 163 -6.03 3.65 24.67
N LYS A 164 -6.29 4.65 23.83
CA LYS A 164 -5.72 4.75 22.48
C LYS A 164 -4.20 4.73 22.54
N VAL A 165 -3.57 4.09 21.57
CA VAL A 165 -2.11 4.00 21.50
C VAL A 165 -1.60 5.08 20.55
N GLY A 166 -0.70 5.93 21.04
CA GLY A 166 -0.14 7.06 20.30
C GLY A 166 1.35 6.89 19.97
N PHE A 167 1.75 7.47 18.85
CA PHE A 167 3.12 7.62 18.38
C PHE A 167 3.34 9.08 17.97
N GLU A 168 4.10 9.82 18.78
CA GLU A 168 4.27 11.27 18.67
C GLU A 168 5.56 11.63 17.90
N ASP A 169 5.45 12.59 16.99
CA ASP A 169 6.51 13.06 16.08
C ASP A 169 7.31 11.91 15.45
N ILE A 170 6.64 11.16 14.57
CA ILE A 170 7.23 10.03 13.84
C ILE A 170 8.53 10.40 13.15
N ARG A 171 8.60 11.61 12.59
CA ARG A 171 9.77 12.06 11.83
C ARG A 171 11.04 12.04 12.68
N THR A 172 10.94 12.49 13.92
CA THR A 172 12.09 12.66 14.81
C THR A 172 12.34 11.39 15.63
N ASN A 173 11.28 10.80 16.17
CA ASN A 173 11.39 9.80 17.23
C ASN A 173 11.41 8.35 16.75
N TYR A 174 11.04 8.07 15.49
CA TYR A 174 10.82 6.72 14.99
C TYR A 174 11.59 6.44 13.70
N THR A 175 12.92 6.42 13.83
CA THR A 175 13.85 6.21 12.70
C THR A 175 14.24 4.76 12.50
N SER A 176 14.02 3.91 13.50
CA SER A 176 14.40 2.50 13.51
C SER A 176 13.28 1.58 13.98
N ARG A 177 13.41 0.27 13.70
CA ARG A 177 12.50 -0.76 14.21
C ARG A 177 12.48 -0.82 15.74
N GLN A 178 13.59 -0.50 16.39
CA GLN A 178 13.69 -0.56 17.84
C GLN A 178 12.91 0.55 18.51
N ASP A 179 12.83 1.74 17.90
CA ASP A 179 12.05 2.87 18.42
C ASP A 179 10.56 2.50 18.58
N PHE A 180 10.00 1.79 17.60
CA PHE A 180 8.64 1.25 17.68
C PHE A 180 8.49 0.21 18.77
N LYS A 181 9.44 -0.75 18.85
CA LYS A 181 9.40 -1.83 19.84
C LYS A 181 9.54 -1.36 21.29
N ASN A 182 10.13 -0.18 21.50
CA ASN A 182 10.28 0.43 22.82
C ASN A 182 8.98 1.08 23.34
N ASN A 183 7.96 1.26 22.49
CA ASN A 183 6.65 1.75 22.94
C ASN A 183 6.01 0.73 23.89
N LYS A 184 5.58 1.17 25.07
CA LYS A 184 5.00 0.32 26.14
C LYS A 184 3.83 -0.54 25.68
N ASN A 185 3.06 -0.09 24.68
CA ASN A 185 1.89 -0.81 24.17
C ASN A 185 2.22 -1.71 22.97
N TRP A 186 3.42 -1.63 22.40
CA TRP A 186 3.81 -2.31 21.16
C TRP A 186 3.56 -3.81 21.20
N SER A 187 4.05 -4.49 22.23
CA SER A 187 3.94 -5.94 22.35
C SER A 187 2.48 -6.41 22.32
N ALA A 188 1.57 -5.67 22.98
CA ALA A 188 0.17 -6.04 23.06
C ALA A 188 -0.54 -5.88 21.70
N ILE A 189 -0.32 -4.78 20.98
CA ILE A 189 -0.95 -4.56 19.67
C ILE A 189 -0.37 -5.46 18.57
N VAL A 190 0.90 -5.87 18.69
CA VAL A 190 1.46 -6.94 17.83
C VAL A 190 0.79 -8.27 18.13
N GLU A 191 0.60 -8.61 19.41
CA GLU A 191 -0.05 -9.86 19.81
C GLU A 191 -1.50 -9.95 19.32
N MET A 192 -2.22 -8.82 19.26
CA MET A 192 -3.56 -8.78 18.65
C MET A 192 -3.53 -9.22 17.18
N ILE A 193 -2.59 -8.70 16.38
CA ILE A 193 -2.45 -9.09 14.96
C ILE A 193 -2.06 -10.57 14.85
N LYS A 194 -1.11 -11.02 15.68
CA LYS A 194 -0.71 -12.43 15.73
C LYS A 194 -1.92 -13.31 16.03
N THR A 195 -2.71 -12.97 17.05
CA THR A 195 -3.91 -13.71 17.45
C THR A 195 -4.99 -13.68 16.37
N ALA A 196 -5.16 -12.56 15.66
CA ALA A 196 -6.09 -12.46 14.54
C ALA A 196 -5.70 -13.40 13.38
N PHE A 197 -4.41 -13.52 13.06
CA PHE A 197 -3.96 -14.55 12.12
C PHE A 197 -4.03 -15.97 12.71
N SER A 198 -3.91 -16.10 14.03
CA SER A 198 -3.77 -17.40 14.73
C SER A 198 -5.10 -18.11 15.02
N SER A 199 -6.17 -17.36 15.26
CA SER A 199 -7.46 -17.92 15.60
C SER A 199 -8.30 -18.12 14.34
N THR A 200 -9.06 -19.23 14.31
CA THR A 200 -10.14 -19.38 13.33
C THR A 200 -11.19 -18.30 13.61
N ASP A 201 -11.55 -17.52 12.59
CA ASP A 201 -12.40 -16.34 12.68
C ASP A 201 -11.82 -15.21 13.55
N GLY A 202 -10.48 -15.17 13.64
CA GLY A 202 -9.74 -14.12 14.33
C GLY A 202 -9.95 -12.76 13.71
N LEU A 203 -10.03 -11.73 14.54
CA LEU A 203 -10.24 -10.35 14.10
C LEU A 203 -9.52 -9.37 15.02
N ALA A 204 -8.73 -8.47 14.42
CA ALA A 204 -8.22 -7.26 15.06
C ALA A 204 -8.49 -6.06 14.16
N ILE A 205 -9.21 -5.06 14.68
CA ILE A 205 -9.50 -3.81 13.96
C ILE A 205 -8.65 -2.70 14.57
N PHE A 206 -8.10 -1.84 13.73
CA PHE A 206 -7.46 -0.59 14.15
C PHE A 206 -8.10 0.58 13.43
N GLU A 207 -8.76 1.47 14.18
CA GLU A 207 -9.09 2.80 13.67
C GLU A 207 -7.87 3.70 13.83
N VAL A 208 -7.34 4.18 12.71
CA VAL A 208 -6.07 4.89 12.65
C VAL A 208 -6.32 6.34 12.26
N ARG A 209 -5.75 7.26 13.04
CA ARG A 209 -5.75 8.70 12.81
C ARG A 209 -4.33 9.20 12.72
N ALA A 210 -4.06 10.04 11.72
CA ALA A 210 -2.84 10.83 11.66
C ALA A 210 -3.15 12.32 11.82
N THR A 211 -2.38 12.99 12.68
CA THR A 211 -2.30 14.45 12.75
C THR A 211 -1.08 14.88 11.95
N LEU A 212 -1.28 15.61 10.85
CA LEU A 212 -0.22 15.98 9.90
C LEU A 212 -0.01 17.50 9.89
N HIS A 213 1.13 17.95 10.42
CA HIS A 213 1.51 19.36 10.43
C HIS A 213 2.25 19.73 9.14
N LEU A 214 1.61 20.53 8.29
CA LEU A 214 2.14 20.95 7.00
C LEU A 214 2.44 22.47 6.99
N PRO A 215 3.38 22.94 6.13
CA PRO A 215 3.57 24.36 5.90
C PRO A 215 2.30 25.08 5.43
N THR A 216 2.26 26.40 5.64
CA THR A 216 1.17 27.27 5.16
C THR A 216 0.90 27.04 3.67
N ASN A 217 -0.37 26.84 3.32
CA ASN A 217 -0.84 26.57 1.95
C ASN A 217 -0.18 25.35 1.25
N ALA A 218 0.36 24.40 2.00
CA ALA A 218 0.97 23.20 1.43
C ALA A 218 -0.02 22.41 0.56
N MET A 219 0.49 21.86 -0.55
CA MET A 219 -0.30 21.00 -1.43
C MET A 219 -0.48 19.60 -0.81
N VAL A 220 -1.73 19.15 -0.71
CA VAL A 220 -2.09 17.78 -0.31
C VAL A 220 -2.14 16.89 -1.55
N ARG A 221 -1.66 15.66 -1.44
CA ARG A 221 -1.49 14.71 -2.55
C ARG A 221 -2.37 13.46 -2.36
N PRO A 222 -3.66 13.51 -2.73
CA PRO A 222 -4.57 12.38 -2.69
C PRO A 222 -4.38 11.41 -3.88
N SER A 223 -5.21 10.38 -3.96
CA SER A 223 -5.23 9.44 -5.09
C SER A 223 -5.84 10.05 -6.35
N GLN A 224 -5.40 9.57 -7.51
CA GLN A 224 -5.95 9.92 -8.82
C GLN A 224 -6.80 8.77 -9.36
N VAL A 225 -7.81 9.09 -10.15
CA VAL A 225 -8.59 8.08 -10.88
C VAL A 225 -7.75 7.49 -12.02
N PHE A 226 -8.01 6.23 -12.36
CA PHE A 226 -7.60 5.67 -13.64
C PHE A 226 -8.78 5.80 -14.60
N THR A 227 -8.58 6.52 -15.70
CA THR A 227 -9.61 6.70 -16.74
C THR A 227 -9.00 6.25 -18.06
N GLU A 228 -9.48 5.12 -18.59
CA GLU A 228 -9.18 4.72 -19.97
C GLU A 228 -9.93 5.66 -20.91
N LYS A 229 -9.23 6.13 -21.95
CA LYS A 229 -9.82 7.03 -22.96
C LYS A 229 -10.03 6.23 -24.24
N GLU A 230 -11.25 6.24 -24.77
CA GLU A 230 -11.51 5.71 -26.12
C GLU A 230 -10.78 6.55 -27.18
N ALA A 231 -10.21 5.87 -28.19
CA ALA A 231 -9.45 6.50 -29.27
C ALA A 231 -10.27 7.53 -30.08
N ALA A 232 -11.61 7.42 -30.11
CA ALA A 232 -12.50 8.31 -30.85
C ALA A 232 -12.67 9.71 -30.21
N ALA A 233 -12.36 9.87 -28.91
CA ALA A 233 -12.48 11.14 -28.20
C ALA A 233 -11.20 12.01 -28.24
N ALA A 234 -10.19 11.60 -29.01
CA ALA A 234 -8.89 12.28 -29.07
C ALA A 234 -8.95 13.69 -29.71
N ALA A 235 -9.96 13.99 -30.53
CA ALA A 235 -10.12 15.32 -31.14
C ALA A 235 -10.62 16.40 -30.15
N ALA A 236 -11.21 16.01 -29.01
CA ALA A 236 -11.64 16.92 -27.93
C ALA A 236 -10.59 17.02 -26.79
N ALA A 237 -9.37 16.54 -27.01
CA ALA A 237 -8.38 16.28 -25.96
C ALA A 237 -7.71 17.53 -25.36
N ALA A 238 -7.82 18.71 -25.98
CA ALA A 238 -7.14 19.93 -25.52
C ALA A 238 -7.76 20.58 -24.28
N THR A 239 -8.98 20.20 -23.89
CA THR A 239 -9.73 20.86 -22.79
C THR A 239 -10.05 19.95 -21.60
N GLN A 240 -9.55 18.71 -21.59
CA GLN A 240 -9.92 17.73 -20.57
C GLN A 240 -8.92 17.66 -19.40
N ASN A 241 -9.45 17.60 -18.18
CA ASN A 241 -8.69 17.58 -16.94
C ASN A 241 -7.70 16.41 -16.89
N SER A 242 -6.40 16.71 -16.82
CA SER A 242 -5.32 15.73 -16.90
C SER A 242 -4.98 15.09 -15.55
N ARG A 243 -5.52 15.63 -14.45
CA ARG A 243 -5.27 15.14 -13.09
C ARG A 243 -6.56 15.21 -12.28
N VAL A 244 -7.36 14.16 -12.38
CA VAL A 244 -8.62 14.03 -11.65
C VAL A 244 -8.41 13.24 -10.36
N PHE A 245 -8.85 13.78 -9.24
CA PHE A 245 -8.75 13.09 -7.94
C PHE A 245 -9.91 12.11 -7.71
N GLN A 246 -9.60 11.02 -6.99
CA GLN A 246 -10.63 10.20 -6.36
C GLN A 246 -11.28 10.99 -5.22
N SER A 247 -12.59 10.89 -5.06
CA SER A 247 -13.34 11.66 -4.04
C SER A 247 -14.46 10.85 -3.41
N THR A 248 -14.81 11.24 -2.19
CA THR A 248 -16.01 10.81 -1.46
C THR A 248 -16.80 12.02 -0.96
N THR A 249 -18.00 11.80 -0.41
CA THR A 249 -18.82 12.86 0.20
C THR A 249 -18.79 12.73 1.72
N ILE A 250 -18.50 13.82 2.42
CA ILE A 250 -18.49 13.91 3.89
C ILE A 250 -19.30 15.15 4.26
N ASP A 251 -20.32 14.99 5.11
CA ASP A 251 -21.20 16.09 5.54
C ASP A 251 -21.82 16.90 4.37
N GLY A 252 -22.07 16.23 3.23
CA GLY A 252 -22.60 16.86 2.01
C GLY A 252 -21.56 17.55 1.13
N GLU A 253 -20.29 17.60 1.55
CA GLU A 253 -19.19 18.20 0.80
C GLU A 253 -18.30 17.15 0.12
N ARG A 254 -17.77 17.48 -1.06
CA ARG A 254 -16.84 16.62 -1.80
C ARG A 254 -15.42 16.76 -1.23
N SER A 255 -14.86 15.65 -0.79
CA SER A 255 -13.48 15.56 -0.29
C SER A 255 -12.66 14.56 -1.08
N PRO A 256 -11.34 14.79 -1.26
CA PRO A 256 -10.49 13.82 -1.90
C PRO A 256 -10.24 12.63 -0.96
N ILE A 257 -9.84 11.49 -1.52
CA ILE A 257 -9.46 10.30 -0.74
C ILE A 257 -8.06 9.79 -1.12
N LEU A 258 -7.40 9.09 -0.20
CA LEU A 258 -6.43 8.06 -0.61
C LEU A 258 -7.18 6.72 -0.66
N GLY A 259 -7.36 6.20 -1.86
CA GLY A 259 -8.12 4.97 -2.08
C GLY A 259 -7.56 3.76 -1.32
N ALA A 260 -8.45 2.89 -0.85
CA ALA A 260 -8.19 1.72 -0.03
C ALA A 260 -7.07 0.81 -0.58
N PHE A 261 -7.05 0.54 -1.89
CA PHE A 261 -6.01 -0.27 -2.51
C PHE A 261 -4.62 0.39 -2.47
N LYS A 262 -4.56 1.72 -2.49
CA LYS A 262 -3.31 2.49 -2.35
C LYS A 262 -2.82 2.44 -0.89
N THR A 263 -3.74 2.52 0.07
CA THR A 263 -3.47 2.34 1.50
C THR A 263 -2.95 0.92 1.78
N GLY A 264 -3.65 -0.11 1.28
CA GLY A 264 -3.23 -1.51 1.44
C GLY A 264 -1.90 -1.84 0.76
N ALA A 265 -1.63 -1.25 -0.41
CA ALA A 265 -0.33 -1.37 -1.05
C ALA A 265 0.82 -0.82 -0.17
N ALA A 266 0.60 0.29 0.52
CA ALA A 266 1.61 0.86 1.42
C ALA A 266 1.85 -0.03 2.65
N ILE A 267 0.78 -0.52 3.29
CA ILE A 267 0.89 -1.43 4.44
C ILE A 267 1.63 -2.71 4.04
N ALA A 268 1.33 -3.25 2.85
CA ALA A 268 1.95 -4.46 2.30
C ALA A 268 3.34 -4.25 1.66
N THR A 269 4.00 -3.11 1.88
CA THR A 269 5.37 -2.84 1.42
C THR A 269 6.36 -3.39 2.45
N ILE A 270 6.57 -4.71 2.40
CA ILE A 270 7.33 -5.46 3.41
C ILE A 270 8.33 -6.46 2.81
N ASP A 271 8.39 -6.64 1.49
CA ASP A 271 9.26 -7.63 0.84
C ASP A 271 10.64 -7.02 0.58
N ASP A 272 11.58 -7.27 1.48
CA ASP A 272 13.02 -7.02 1.33
C ASP A 272 13.81 -8.34 1.31
N TRP A 273 13.15 -9.43 0.94
CA TRP A 273 13.71 -10.78 0.93
C TRP A 273 14.13 -11.26 -0.47
N TYR A 274 14.09 -10.37 -1.45
CA TYR A 274 14.48 -10.70 -2.83
C TYR A 274 16.00 -10.60 -2.98
N PRO A 275 16.59 -11.26 -4.00
CA PRO A 275 18.03 -11.18 -4.22
C PRO A 275 18.49 -9.72 -4.37
N GLU A 276 19.55 -9.34 -3.64
CA GLU A 276 20.12 -7.98 -3.65
C GLU A 276 19.14 -6.89 -3.19
N ALA A 277 18.25 -7.20 -2.24
CA ALA A 277 17.29 -6.23 -1.72
C ALA A 277 17.93 -4.95 -1.19
N THR A 278 17.61 -3.84 -1.83
CA THR A 278 18.01 -2.47 -1.45
C THR A 278 16.88 -1.71 -0.77
N GLU A 279 15.63 -2.08 -1.02
CA GLU A 279 14.45 -1.44 -0.47
C GLU A 279 13.28 -2.41 -0.30
N PRO A 280 12.35 -2.15 0.63
CA PRO A 280 11.15 -2.99 0.74
C PRO A 280 10.20 -2.77 -0.44
N LEU A 281 9.81 -3.85 -1.11
CA LEU A 281 8.81 -3.85 -2.16
C LEU A 281 7.41 -4.16 -1.62
N ARG A 282 6.40 -3.73 -2.37
CA ARG A 282 5.04 -4.27 -2.19
C ARG A 282 5.06 -5.76 -2.50
N VAL A 283 4.53 -6.57 -1.57
CA VAL A 283 4.37 -8.01 -1.77
C VAL A 283 3.55 -8.29 -3.04
N GLY A 284 4.22 -8.86 -4.03
CA GLY A 284 3.68 -9.13 -5.35
C GLY A 284 4.21 -10.46 -5.86
N ARG A 285 3.42 -11.13 -6.70
CA ARG A 285 3.75 -12.48 -7.20
C ARG A 285 5.12 -12.54 -7.89
N PHE A 286 5.48 -11.47 -8.59
CA PHE A 286 6.71 -11.35 -9.37
C PHE A 286 7.66 -10.25 -8.86
N GLY A 287 7.36 -9.61 -7.71
CA GLY A 287 8.23 -8.55 -7.17
C GLY A 287 8.44 -7.37 -8.13
N VAL A 288 7.36 -6.90 -8.78
CA VAL A 288 7.43 -5.79 -9.74
C VAL A 288 7.69 -4.47 -9.01
N HIS A 289 8.75 -3.77 -9.41
CA HIS A 289 9.02 -2.41 -8.97
C HIS A 289 8.46 -1.42 -9.97
N ARG A 290 7.46 -0.64 -9.55
CA ARG A 290 6.72 0.27 -10.45
C ARG A 290 7.52 1.51 -10.83
N GLU A 291 8.40 1.98 -9.95
CA GLU A 291 9.16 3.23 -10.18
C GLU A 291 10.39 2.98 -11.05
N ASP A 292 11.15 1.91 -10.81
CA ASP A 292 12.32 1.53 -11.64
C ASP A 292 11.97 0.58 -12.79
N VAL A 293 10.69 0.19 -12.92
CA VAL A 293 10.16 -0.67 -13.99
C VAL A 293 10.96 -1.97 -14.15
N THR A 294 11.20 -2.66 -13.03
CA THR A 294 11.93 -3.94 -13.01
C THR A 294 11.14 -5.04 -12.29
N CYS A 295 11.63 -6.28 -12.39
CA CYS A 295 11.00 -7.49 -11.88
C CYS A 295 12.02 -8.30 -11.06
N TYR A 296 12.14 -7.99 -9.77
CA TYR A 296 13.20 -8.56 -8.91
C TYR A 296 12.99 -10.05 -8.61
N ARG A 297 11.74 -10.51 -8.63
CA ARG A 297 11.37 -11.92 -8.47
C ARG A 297 10.84 -12.47 -9.79
N HIS A 298 11.55 -12.19 -10.89
CA HIS A 298 11.21 -12.75 -12.19
C HIS A 298 11.21 -14.29 -12.14
N PRO A 299 10.26 -15.00 -12.77
CA PRO A 299 10.19 -16.47 -12.69
C PRO A 299 11.47 -17.21 -13.11
N SER A 300 12.30 -16.60 -13.96
CA SER A 300 13.61 -17.17 -14.32
C SER A 300 14.60 -17.27 -13.17
N THR A 301 14.42 -16.50 -12.08
CA THR A 301 15.25 -16.59 -10.88
C THR A 301 14.79 -17.71 -9.94
N GLY A 302 13.61 -18.30 -10.16
CA GLY A 302 13.01 -19.30 -9.29
C GLY A 302 12.55 -18.77 -7.92
N LYS A 303 12.57 -17.44 -7.71
CA LYS A 303 12.19 -16.78 -6.45
C LYS A 303 10.86 -16.02 -6.53
N ASP A 304 10.07 -16.29 -7.56
CA ASP A 304 8.69 -15.82 -7.68
C ASP A 304 7.74 -16.65 -6.82
N PHE A 305 6.54 -16.12 -6.58
CA PHE A 305 5.56 -16.78 -5.72
C PHE A 305 5.16 -18.18 -6.21
N PHE A 306 5.05 -18.42 -7.53
CA PHE A 306 4.61 -19.71 -8.04
C PHE A 306 5.70 -20.77 -7.92
N SER A 307 6.96 -20.43 -8.20
CA SER A 307 8.10 -21.33 -7.98
C SER A 307 8.20 -21.73 -6.51
N ILE A 308 8.07 -20.75 -5.61
CA ILE A 308 8.09 -20.96 -4.15
C ILE A 308 6.87 -21.79 -3.69
N LEU A 309 5.67 -21.49 -4.17
CA LEU A 309 4.45 -22.22 -3.82
C LEU A 309 4.52 -23.70 -4.24
N GLN A 310 5.17 -24.00 -5.37
CA GLN A 310 5.38 -25.38 -5.81
C GLN A 310 6.31 -26.18 -4.89
N GLN A 311 7.14 -25.51 -4.09
CA GLN A 311 8.03 -26.11 -3.08
C GLN A 311 7.35 -26.32 -1.71
N ALA A 312 6.03 -26.14 -1.59
CA ALA A 312 5.30 -26.28 -0.33
C ALA A 312 5.56 -27.62 0.40
N GLU A 313 5.62 -28.75 -0.31
CA GLU A 313 5.92 -30.06 0.31
C GLU A 313 7.35 -30.09 0.90
N HIS A 314 8.33 -29.48 0.22
CA HIS A 314 9.70 -29.36 0.72
C HIS A 314 9.75 -28.49 2.00
N TYR A 315 9.02 -27.38 2.05
CA TYR A 315 8.98 -26.53 3.25
C TYR A 315 8.32 -27.25 4.44
N ILE A 316 7.31 -28.10 4.21
CA ILE A 316 6.74 -28.95 5.27
C ILE A 316 7.81 -29.87 5.86
N GLU A 317 8.60 -30.53 5.02
CA GLU A 317 9.69 -31.41 5.47
C GLU A 317 10.74 -30.63 6.26
N VAL A 318 11.15 -29.46 5.76
CA VAL A 318 12.14 -28.60 6.43
C VAL A 318 11.65 -28.11 7.80
N LEU A 319 10.38 -27.70 7.93
CA LEU A 319 9.80 -27.26 9.20
C LEU A 319 9.54 -28.42 10.18
N SER A 320 9.27 -29.61 9.64
CA SER A 320 9.08 -30.82 10.44
C SER A 320 10.40 -31.40 10.94
N ALA A 321 11.50 -31.13 10.23
CA ALA A 321 12.84 -31.48 10.70
C ALA A 321 13.20 -30.66 11.95
N ASN A 322 13.80 -31.30 12.96
CA ASN A 322 14.27 -30.64 14.18
C ASN A 322 15.57 -29.84 13.98
N LYS A 323 15.74 -29.23 12.79
CA LYS A 323 16.92 -28.44 12.43
C LYS A 323 16.47 -27.03 12.07
N THR A 324 17.23 -26.03 12.51
CA THR A 324 17.02 -24.64 12.12
C THR A 324 17.14 -24.49 10.60
N PRO A 325 16.10 -24.01 9.90
CA PRO A 325 16.15 -23.78 8.46
C PRO A 325 17.18 -22.72 8.09
N ALA A 326 17.70 -22.77 6.86
CA ALA A 326 18.56 -21.71 6.34
C ALA A 326 17.79 -20.38 6.22
N GLN A 327 18.49 -19.25 6.33
CA GLN A 327 17.86 -17.92 6.29
C GLN A 327 17.08 -17.69 5.00
N GLU A 328 17.58 -18.14 3.85
CA GLU A 328 16.86 -18.03 2.58
C GLU A 328 15.54 -18.80 2.59
N THR A 329 15.49 -19.98 3.24
CA THR A 329 14.26 -20.75 3.39
C THR A 329 13.26 -20.01 4.28
N ILE A 330 13.73 -19.41 5.38
CA ILE A 330 12.90 -18.55 6.25
C ILE A 330 12.32 -17.37 5.46
N ASN A 331 13.16 -16.71 4.66
CA ASN A 331 12.77 -15.60 3.79
C ASN A 331 11.72 -16.01 2.75
N ASP A 332 11.91 -17.16 2.07
CA ASP A 332 10.94 -17.69 1.12
C ASP A 332 9.60 -18.00 1.80
N MET A 333 9.62 -18.53 3.03
CA MET A 333 8.40 -18.81 3.81
C MET A 333 7.71 -17.52 4.28
N HIS A 334 8.45 -16.49 4.70
CA HIS A 334 7.88 -15.17 4.97
C HIS A 334 7.22 -14.57 3.73
N PHE A 335 7.87 -14.65 2.58
CA PHE A 335 7.33 -14.17 1.31
C PHE A 335 6.09 -14.96 0.86
N LEU A 336 6.09 -16.29 1.03
CA LEU A 336 4.94 -17.15 0.76
C LEU A 336 3.75 -16.73 1.64
N MET A 337 3.93 -16.65 2.96
CA MET A 337 2.87 -16.26 3.90
C MET A 337 2.37 -14.84 3.65
N ALA A 338 3.27 -13.90 3.33
CA ALA A 338 2.89 -12.53 2.97
C ALA A 338 1.99 -12.49 1.72
N ASN A 339 2.22 -13.37 0.74
CA ASN A 339 1.34 -13.48 -0.43
C ASN A 339 -0.02 -14.11 -0.07
N LEU A 340 -0.06 -15.10 0.84
CA LEU A 340 -1.34 -15.67 1.32
C LEU A 340 -2.17 -14.62 2.07
N ILE A 341 -1.56 -13.86 2.99
CA ILE A 341 -2.22 -12.75 3.72
C ILE A 341 -2.75 -11.69 2.76
N LYS A 342 -2.00 -11.36 1.71
CA LYS A 342 -2.42 -10.40 0.69
C LYS A 342 -3.59 -10.94 -0.16
N GLY A 343 -3.74 -12.25 -0.25
CA GLY A 343 -4.78 -12.91 -1.04
C GLY A 343 -4.60 -12.77 -2.56
N GLY A 344 -5.55 -13.36 -3.28
CA GLY A 344 -5.66 -13.30 -4.73
C GLY A 344 -5.74 -14.68 -5.39
N MET A 345 -5.75 -14.66 -6.73
CA MET A 345 -5.84 -15.85 -7.58
C MET A 345 -4.47 -16.47 -7.83
N PHE A 346 -4.28 -17.74 -7.47
CA PHE A 346 -3.02 -18.48 -7.57
C PHE A 346 -3.14 -19.68 -8.53
N GLN A 347 -3.84 -19.46 -9.63
CA GLN A 347 -4.25 -20.48 -10.60
C GLN A 347 -3.13 -20.79 -11.59
N HIS A 348 -3.04 -22.05 -12.06
CA HIS A 348 -2.01 -22.48 -13.00
C HIS A 348 -2.26 -22.02 -14.44
N LYS A 349 -3.53 -21.91 -14.86
CA LYS A 349 -3.93 -21.44 -16.19
C LYS A 349 -4.63 -20.08 -16.08
N GLY A 350 -4.55 -19.28 -17.14
CA GLY A 350 -5.32 -18.04 -17.26
C GLY A 350 -6.82 -18.32 -17.24
N ASP A 351 -7.57 -17.31 -16.81
CA ASP A 351 -9.00 -17.32 -16.45
C ASP A 351 -9.91 -18.25 -17.28
#